data_AF-A0A7Y5T4G1-F1
#
_entry.id   AF-A0A7Y5T4G1-F1
#
_cell.length_a   1.000
_cell.length_b   1.000
_cell.length_c   1.000
_cell.angle_alpha   90.00
_cell.angle_beta   90.00
_cell.angle_gamma   90.00
#
_symmetry.space_group_name_H-M   'P 1'
#
loop_
_entity.id
_entity.type
_entity.pdbx_description
1 polymer ?
#
loop_
_entity_poly.entity_id
_entity_poly.type
_entity_poly.pdbx_seq_one_letter_code
_entity_poly.pdbx_strand_id
1 'polypeptide(L)'
;MTETQARPSLQRKHTRSTETKRTEALDEGLRITIGEDVYEVRVGDLNALHERALRRQYGSPFADLMEEFETKPGLDSVAAVVWLARFMAGETDLTYEQVAVDVDLEFAEAMALDSADPAEGDSPEA
;
A
#
# COMPACT_ATOMS: atom_id res chain seq x y z
N MET A 1 -8.09 -64.47 30.12
CA MET A 1 -8.47 -63.50 29.08
C MET A 1 -7.60 -62.27 29.29
N THR A 2 -6.54 -62.13 28.50
CA THR A 2 -5.52 -61.07 28.62
C THR A 2 -5.55 -60.26 27.34
N GLU A 3 -6.21 -59.09 27.39
CA GLU A 3 -6.34 -58.19 26.25
C GLU A 3 -5.12 -57.25 26.21
N THR A 4 -4.26 -57.46 25.22
CA THR A 4 -3.11 -56.60 24.90
C THR A 4 -3.63 -55.30 24.28
N GLN A 5 -3.67 -54.24 25.08
CA GLN A 5 -4.09 -52.91 24.62
C GLN A 5 -2.98 -52.29 23.76
N ALA A 6 -3.18 -52.31 22.45
CA ALA A 6 -2.25 -51.77 21.46
C ALA A 6 -2.12 -50.24 21.58
N ARG A 7 -0.88 -49.75 21.59
CA ARG A 7 -0.53 -48.32 21.60
C ARG A 7 -0.96 -47.66 20.29
N PRO A 8 -1.74 -46.57 20.30
CA PRO A 8 -1.94 -45.78 19.09
C PRO A 8 -0.62 -45.08 18.75
N SER A 9 -0.08 -45.38 17.57
CA SER A 9 1.06 -44.67 17.00
C SER A 9 0.64 -43.24 16.69
N LEU A 10 1.26 -42.28 17.38
CA LEU A 10 1.17 -40.85 17.07
C LEU A 10 1.84 -40.62 15.71
N GLN A 11 1.06 -40.81 14.66
CA GLN A 11 1.38 -40.44 13.30
C GLN A 11 1.46 -38.91 13.27
N ARG A 12 2.68 -38.36 13.43
CA ARG A 12 2.98 -36.94 13.29
C ARG A 12 2.73 -36.55 11.83
N LYS A 13 1.50 -36.13 11.53
CA LYS A 13 1.15 -35.53 10.23
C LYS A 13 1.97 -34.24 10.08
N HIS A 14 2.69 -34.18 8.96
CA HIS A 14 3.53 -33.10 8.50
C HIS A 14 2.90 -31.71 8.72
N THR A 15 3.64 -30.81 9.37
CA THR A 15 3.38 -29.36 9.36
C THR A 15 3.88 -28.77 8.04
N ARG A 16 3.07 -28.87 6.98
CA ARG A 16 3.32 -28.21 5.69
C ARG A 16 2.20 -27.22 5.39
N SER A 17 2.06 -26.18 6.21
CA SER A 17 1.06 -25.11 5.96
C SER A 17 1.54 -23.70 6.32
N THR A 18 2.80 -23.52 6.71
CA THR A 18 3.34 -22.20 7.09
C THR A 18 4.10 -21.50 5.97
N GLU A 19 4.51 -22.20 4.90
CA GLU A 19 5.33 -21.62 3.84
C GLU A 19 4.49 -20.89 2.78
N THR A 20 3.36 -21.47 2.34
CA THR A 20 2.48 -20.88 1.32
C THR A 20 1.82 -19.57 1.80
N LYS A 21 1.29 -19.55 3.03
CA LYS A 21 0.70 -18.33 3.61
C LYS A 21 1.72 -17.20 3.78
N ARG A 22 3.00 -17.54 3.97
CA ARG A 22 4.07 -16.55 4.10
C ARG A 22 4.37 -15.90 2.75
N THR A 23 4.38 -16.67 1.67
CA THR A 23 4.62 -16.13 0.32
C THR A 23 3.46 -15.23 -0.13
N GLU A 24 2.21 -15.62 0.12
CA GLU A 24 1.03 -14.81 -0.24
C GLU A 24 1.01 -13.47 0.51
N ALA A 25 1.36 -13.46 1.80
CA ALA A 25 1.44 -12.23 2.60
C ALA A 25 2.62 -11.31 2.23
N LEU A 26 3.61 -11.80 1.47
CA LEU A 26 4.75 -10.99 1.00
C LEU A 26 4.46 -10.30 -0.34
N ASP A 27 3.55 -10.83 -1.15
CA ASP A 27 3.05 -10.22 -2.39
C ASP A 27 1.90 -9.23 -2.14
N GLU A 28 1.34 -9.22 -0.94
CA GLU A 28 0.34 -8.23 -0.52
C GLU A 28 0.97 -6.83 -0.46
N GLY A 29 0.25 -5.82 -0.95
CA GLY A 29 0.77 -4.47 -1.08
C GLY A 29 -0.24 -3.48 -1.64
N LEU A 30 0.15 -2.21 -1.64
CA LEU A 30 -0.63 -1.11 -2.18
C LEU A 30 0.05 -0.57 -3.44
N ARG A 31 -0.75 -0.39 -4.49
CA ARG A 31 -0.31 0.22 -5.75
C ARG A 31 -1.21 1.41 -6.04
N ILE A 32 -0.60 2.58 -6.16
CA ILE A 32 -1.26 3.86 -6.39
C ILE A 32 -0.73 4.44 -7.69
N THR A 33 -1.62 5.02 -8.49
CA THR A 33 -1.27 5.75 -9.71
C THR A 33 -1.73 7.19 -9.56
N ILE A 34 -0.82 8.13 -9.72
CA ILE A 34 -1.07 9.58 -9.68
C ILE A 34 -0.48 10.14 -10.98
N GLY A 35 -1.33 10.73 -11.83
CA GLY A 35 -0.91 11.16 -13.17
C GLY A 35 -0.34 10.00 -13.99
N GLU A 36 0.92 10.13 -14.40
CA GLU A 36 1.68 9.12 -15.16
C GLU A 36 2.52 8.20 -14.26
N ASP A 37 2.68 8.55 -12.97
CA ASP A 37 3.55 7.85 -12.03
C ASP A 37 2.83 6.72 -11.31
N VAL A 38 3.57 5.63 -11.06
CA VAL A 38 3.08 4.44 -10.36
C VAL A 38 3.93 4.20 -9.12
N TYR A 39 3.28 4.30 -7.96
CA TYR A 39 3.87 4.06 -6.66
C TYR A 39 3.39 2.71 -6.13
N GLU A 40 4.30 1.76 -5.94
CA GLU A 40 3.99 0.43 -5.43
C GLU A 40 4.79 0.16 -4.15
N VAL A 41 4.09 -0.31 -3.11
CA VAL A 41 4.68 -0.75 -1.85
C VAL A 41 4.17 -2.14 -1.53
N ARG A 42 5.07 -3.13 -1.49
CA ARG A 42 4.74 -4.50 -1.06
C ARG A 42 5.22 -4.74 0.35
N VAL A 43 4.48 -5.55 1.11
CA VAL A 43 4.87 -5.96 2.46
C VAL A 43 6.23 -6.67 2.45
N GLY A 44 6.53 -7.44 1.40
CA GLY A 44 7.82 -8.12 1.24
C GLY A 44 9.03 -7.21 1.06
N ASP A 45 8.84 -5.98 0.58
CA ASP A 45 9.92 -5.01 0.37
C ASP A 45 10.14 -4.12 1.61
N LEU A 46 9.22 -4.15 2.58
CA LEU A 46 9.32 -3.35 3.80
C LEU A 46 10.32 -3.97 4.78
N ASN A 47 11.20 -3.13 5.30
CA ASN A 47 12.09 -3.48 6.40
C ASN A 47 11.74 -2.69 7.67
N ALA A 48 12.40 -3.01 8.78
CA ALA A 48 12.16 -2.37 10.07
C ALA A 48 12.45 -0.85 10.07
N LEU A 49 13.33 -0.36 9.18
CA LEU A 49 13.60 1.07 9.05
C LEU A 49 12.43 1.79 8.36
N HIS A 50 11.88 1.19 7.29
CA HIS A 50 10.72 1.72 6.57
C HIS A 50 9.50 1.81 7.50
N GLU A 51 9.21 0.73 8.22
CA GLU A 51 8.14 0.70 9.23
C GLU A 51 8.34 1.75 10.33
N ARG A 52 9.57 1.92 10.82
CA ARG A 52 9.86 2.92 11.84
C ARG A 52 9.74 4.35 11.31
N ALA A 53 10.15 4.59 10.07
CA ALA A 53 10.04 5.88 9.43
C ALA A 53 8.57 6.25 9.22
N LEU A 54 7.76 5.30 8.75
CA LEU A 54 6.32 5.45 8.58
C LEU A 54 5.61 5.78 9.90
N ARG A 55 5.85 5.00 10.96
CA ARG A 55 5.30 5.32 12.30
C ARG A 55 5.74 6.68 12.82
N ARG A 56 6.93 7.16 12.44
CA ARG A 56 7.44 8.46 12.89
C ARG A 56 6.80 9.62 12.14
N GLN A 57 6.57 9.45 10.84
CA GLN A 57 6.10 10.52 9.95
C GLN A 57 4.57 10.55 9.84
N TYR A 58 3.96 9.40 9.61
CA TYR A 58 2.51 9.25 9.45
C TYR A 58 1.80 8.89 10.77
N GLY A 59 2.49 8.20 11.69
CA GLY A 59 1.96 7.85 13.01
C GLY A 59 1.47 6.40 13.14
N SER A 60 1.24 5.72 12.02
CA SER A 60 0.70 4.35 11.99
C SER A 60 1.62 3.36 11.25
N PRO A 61 1.57 2.05 11.57
CA PRO A 61 2.23 1.01 10.78
C PRO A 61 1.58 0.82 9.40
N PHE A 62 2.30 0.13 8.50
CA PHE A 62 1.80 -0.13 7.16
C PHE A 62 0.55 -1.04 7.14
N ALA A 63 0.42 -1.93 8.13
CA ALA A 63 -0.77 -2.77 8.28
C ALA A 63 -2.06 -1.94 8.47
N ASP A 64 -1.99 -0.88 9.26
CA ASP A 64 -3.14 0.01 9.50
C ASP A 64 -3.48 0.81 8.23
N LEU A 65 -2.46 1.19 7.43
CA LEU A 65 -2.69 1.78 6.11
C LEU A 65 -3.41 0.81 5.17
N MET A 66 -3.01 -0.46 5.12
CA MET A 66 -3.72 -1.45 4.30
C MET A 66 -5.19 -1.59 4.73
N GLU A 67 -5.47 -1.66 6.02
CA GLU A 67 -6.83 -1.72 6.55
C GLU A 67 -7.64 -0.44 6.22
N GLU A 68 -7.02 0.73 6.31
CA GLU A 68 -7.63 2.01 5.94
C GLU A 68 -7.97 2.05 4.43
N PHE A 69 -7.10 1.52 3.58
CA PHE A 69 -7.36 1.41 2.14
C PHE A 69 -8.50 0.44 1.80
N GLU A 70 -8.66 -0.65 2.56
CA GLU A 70 -9.76 -1.60 2.37
C GLU A 70 -11.11 -1.02 2.81
N THR A 71 -11.11 -0.17 3.84
CA THR A 71 -12.35 0.40 4.41
C THR A 71 -12.74 1.71 3.76
N LYS A 72 -11.84 2.70 3.74
CA LYS A 72 -12.06 4.01 3.14
C LYS A 72 -10.72 4.71 2.88
N PRO A 73 -10.18 4.62 1.66
CA PRO A 73 -8.93 5.32 1.33
C PRO A 73 -9.14 6.83 1.43
N GLY A 74 -8.24 7.50 2.15
CA GLY A 74 -8.17 8.95 2.28
C GLY A 74 -6.96 9.53 1.54
N LEU A 75 -6.95 10.85 1.36
CA LEU A 75 -5.83 11.55 0.72
C LEU A 75 -4.54 11.41 1.56
N ASP A 76 -4.65 11.47 2.90
CA ASP A 76 -3.53 11.25 3.82
C ASP A 76 -2.96 9.82 3.70
N SER A 77 -3.82 8.81 3.56
CA SER A 77 -3.44 7.41 3.34
C SER A 77 -2.65 7.26 2.04
N VAL A 78 -3.15 7.90 0.97
CA VAL A 78 -2.50 7.94 -0.35
C VAL A 78 -1.13 8.60 -0.25
N ALA A 79 -1.06 9.78 0.35
CA ALA A 79 0.19 10.51 0.55
C ALA A 79 1.21 9.69 1.36
N ALA A 80 0.77 8.96 2.39
CA ALA A 80 1.64 8.12 3.19
C ALA A 80 2.26 6.97 2.38
N VAL A 81 1.48 6.32 1.51
CA VAL A 81 1.96 5.24 0.63
C VAL A 81 2.90 5.78 -0.44
N VAL A 82 2.57 6.92 -1.05
CA VAL A 82 3.44 7.59 -2.04
C VAL A 82 4.76 7.99 -1.40
N TRP A 83 4.71 8.60 -0.22
CA TRP A 83 5.92 8.97 0.53
C TRP A 83 6.77 7.73 0.85
N LEU A 84 6.13 6.64 1.29
CA LEU A 84 6.84 5.39 1.60
C LEU A 84 7.48 4.76 0.35
N ALA A 85 6.78 4.76 -0.79
CA ALA A 85 7.33 4.28 -2.07
C ALA A 85 8.56 5.09 -2.49
N ARG A 86 8.51 6.43 -2.40
CA ARG A 86 9.65 7.31 -2.70
C ARG A 86 10.80 7.13 -1.72
N PHE A 87 10.49 6.97 -0.44
CA PHE A 87 11.49 6.66 0.59
C PHE A 87 12.20 5.34 0.30
N MET A 88 11.46 4.31 -0.13
CA MET A 88 12.01 3.02 -0.54
C MET A 88 12.84 3.10 -1.83
N ALA A 89 12.50 4.01 -2.75
CA ALA A 89 13.29 4.32 -3.94
C ALA A 89 14.59 5.10 -3.63
N GLY A 90 14.80 5.51 -2.38
CA GLY A 90 16.02 6.20 -1.92
C GLY A 90 15.87 7.71 -1.78
N GLU A 91 14.68 8.27 -1.98
CA GLU A 91 14.41 9.70 -1.76
C GLU A 91 14.18 9.99 -0.27
N THR A 92 15.25 9.87 0.53
CA THR A 92 15.16 9.95 2.00
C THR A 92 15.07 11.37 2.57
N ASP A 93 15.32 12.38 1.75
CA ASP A 93 15.28 13.80 2.16
C ASP A 93 13.85 14.38 2.20
N LEU A 94 12.87 13.64 1.67
CA LEU A 94 11.47 14.05 1.63
C LEU A 94 10.76 13.71 2.93
N THR A 95 10.04 14.70 3.47
CA THR A 95 9.13 14.50 4.61
C THR A 95 7.74 14.10 4.12
N TYR A 96 6.97 13.45 5.00
CA TYR A 96 5.57 13.12 4.72
C TYR A 96 4.76 14.38 4.37
N GLU A 97 4.95 15.47 5.12
CA GLU A 97 4.21 16.72 4.89
C GLU A 97 4.45 17.31 3.50
N GLN A 98 5.70 17.25 2.99
CA GLN A 98 6.01 17.71 1.63
C GLN A 98 5.27 16.87 0.59
N VAL A 99 5.33 15.54 0.71
CA VAL A 99 4.64 14.64 -0.22
C VAL A 99 3.14 14.78 -0.12
N ALA A 100 2.58 14.99 1.06
CA ALA A 100 1.14 15.22 1.23
C ALA A 100 0.67 16.49 0.51
N VAL A 101 1.45 17.57 0.56
CA VAL A 101 1.16 18.80 -0.19
C VAL A 101 1.27 18.57 -1.71
N ASP A 102 2.32 17.88 -2.17
CA ASP A 102 2.46 17.55 -3.60
C ASP A 102 1.27 16.73 -4.11
N VAL A 103 0.88 15.68 -3.37
CA VAL A 103 -0.27 14.82 -3.71
C VAL A 103 -1.58 15.60 -3.72
N ASP A 104 -1.80 16.51 -2.76
CA ASP A 104 -2.99 17.36 -2.73
C ASP A 104 -3.06 18.28 -3.95
N LEU A 105 -1.94 18.90 -4.33
CA LEU A 105 -1.84 19.75 -5.51
C LEU A 105 -2.09 18.98 -6.81
N GLU A 106 -1.50 17.79 -6.97
CA GLU A 106 -1.76 16.93 -8.14
C GLU A 106 -3.23 16.52 -8.23
N PHE A 107 -3.86 16.18 -7.11
CA PHE A 107 -5.28 15.84 -7.07
C PHE A 107 -6.16 17.04 -7.44
N ALA A 108 -5.82 18.22 -6.92
CA ALA A 108 -6.52 19.47 -7.22
C ALA A 108 -6.38 19.85 -8.70
N GLU A 109 -5.19 19.69 -9.27
CA GLU A 109 -4.93 19.96 -10.70
C GLU A 109 -5.69 18.99 -11.59
N ALA A 110 -5.69 17.69 -11.28
CA ALA A 110 -6.46 16.69 -12.02
C ALA A 110 -7.96 17.01 -12.03
N MET A 111 -8.52 17.45 -10.90
CA MET A 111 -9.92 17.87 -10.80
C MET A 111 -10.21 19.16 -11.56
N ALA A 112 -9.25 20.09 -11.60
CA ALA A 112 -9.37 21.34 -12.35
C ALA A 112 -9.34 21.11 -13.88
N LEU A 113 -8.51 20.17 -14.35
CA LEU A 113 -8.43 19.78 -15.76
C LEU A 113 -9.67 19.04 -16.24
N ASP A 114 -10.27 18.18 -15.41
CA ASP A 114 -11.55 17.52 -15.73
C ASP A 114 -12.72 18.53 -15.80
N SER A 115 -12.65 19.59 -15.00
CA SER A 115 -13.62 20.69 -15.00
C SER A 115 -13.39 21.72 -16.12
N ALA A 116 -12.24 21.67 -16.80
CA ALA A 116 -11.97 22.47 -17.98
C ALA A 116 -12.64 21.82 -19.21
N ASP A 117 -13.96 21.91 -19.25
CA ASP A 117 -14.76 21.66 -20.45
C ASP A 117 -14.13 22.43 -21.63
N PRO A 118 -13.82 21.80 -22.78
CA PRO A 118 -13.36 22.50 -23.97
C PRO A 118 -14.54 23.23 -24.63
N ALA A 119 -15.11 24.20 -23.94
CA ALA A 119 -16.00 25.17 -24.53
C ALA A 119 -15.16 26.18 -25.30
N GLU A 120 -14.73 25.84 -26.52
CA GLU A 120 -14.52 26.81 -27.60
C GLU A 120 -14.38 26.10 -28.96
N GLY A 121 -15.50 25.52 -29.38
CA GLY A 121 -15.77 25.14 -30.75
C GLY A 121 -17.07 25.77 -31.22
N ASP A 122 -17.20 27.10 -31.15
CA ASP A 122 -18.24 27.81 -31.89
C ASP A 122 -17.57 28.65 -32.99
N SER A 123 -17.54 28.05 -34.17
CA SER A 123 -17.15 28.68 -35.44
C SER A 123 -17.87 30.02 -35.60
N PRO A 124 -17.19 31.13 -35.97
CA PRO A 124 -17.89 32.20 -36.65
C PRO A 124 -18.28 31.69 -38.04
N GLU A 125 -19.49 31.17 -38.15
CA GLU A 125 -20.15 30.92 -39.43
C GLU A 125 -20.65 32.27 -40.00
N ALA A 126 -20.24 32.54 -41.24
CA ALA A 126 -20.69 33.58 -42.18
C ALA A 126 -20.15 35.02 -42.02
#